data_AF-X1UPQ5-F1
#
_entry.id   AF-X1UPQ5-F1
#
_cell.length_a   1.000
_cell.length_b   1.000
_cell.length_c   1.000
_cell.angle_alpha   90.00
_cell.angle_beta   90.00
_cell.angle_gamma   90.00
#
_symmetry.space_group_name_H-M   'P 1'
#
loop_
_entity.id
_entity.type
_entity.pdbx_description
1 polymer ?
#
loop_
_entity_poly.entity_id
_entity_poly.type
_entity_poly.pdbx_seq_one_letter_code
_entity_poly.pdbx_strand_id
1 'polypeptide(L)' 'MRQKLTKRRLDKFLLPSVDAIVRGEEAILIVTGILVTMAICVQILLRYVFHSPLFGIEELTLIVVSWFYFIGASYSVHK' A
#
# COMPACT_ATOMS: atom_id res chain seq x y z
N MET A 1 24.62 31.72 4.49
CA MET A 1 25.38 30.87 3.53
C MET A 1 25.68 29.45 4.04
N ARG A 2 25.83 29.18 5.35
CA ARG A 2 26.14 27.85 5.92
C ARG A 2 25.07 26.76 5.74
N GLN A 3 23.78 27.07 5.79
CA GLN A 3 22.72 26.04 5.75
C GLN A 3 22.61 25.30 4.40
N LYS A 4 23.00 25.94 3.29
CA LYS A 4 22.94 25.32 1.95
C LYS A 4 23.94 24.18 1.78
N LEU A 5 25.07 24.22 2.50
CA LEU A 5 26.12 23.20 2.43
C LEU A 5 25.77 21.95 3.23
N THR A 6 25.06 22.10 4.36
CA THR A 6 24.60 20.97 5.18
C THR A 6 23.49 20.19 4.49
N LYS A 7 22.47 20.88 3.94
CA LYS A 7 21.40 20.21 3.15
C LYS A 7 21.99 19.39 2.01
N ARG A 8 22.82 20.01 1.14
CA ARG A 8 23.46 19.33 0.00
C ARG A 8 24.23 18.05 0.35
N ARG A 9 24.85 17.99 1.53
CA ARG A 9 25.60 16.81 1.98
C ARG A 9 24.66 15.72 2.51
N LEU A 10 23.62 16.12 3.22
CA LEU A 10 22.59 15.23 3.76
C LEU A 10 21.75 14.60 2.63
N ASP A 11 21.32 15.43 1.68
CA ASP A 11 20.54 15.02 0.49
C ASP A 11 21.30 13.95 -0.31
N LYS A 12 22.60 14.15 -0.55
CA LYS A 12 23.42 13.20 -1.33
C LYS A 12 23.52 11.81 -0.68
N PHE A 13 23.30 11.71 0.63
CA PHE A 13 23.38 10.46 1.39
C PHE A 13 22.00 9.87 1.70
N LEU A 14 21.00 10.70 2.00
CA LEU A 14 19.66 10.26 2.36
C LEU A 14 18.79 9.92 1.14
N LEU A 15 18.89 10.70 0.05
CA LEU A 15 18.09 10.50 -1.17
C LEU A 15 18.17 9.07 -1.74
N PRO A 16 19.36 8.45 -1.93
CA PRO A 16 19.42 7.11 -2.53
C PRO A 16 18.78 6.01 -1.67
N SER A 17 18.84 6.14 -0.34
CA SER A 17 18.23 5.18 0.59
C SER A 17 16.72 5.35 0.64
N VAL A 18 16.23 6.58 0.57
CA VAL A 18 14.79 6.89 0.57
C VAL A 18 14.14 6.46 -0.75
N ASP A 19 14.78 6.70 -1.89
CA ASP A 19 14.31 6.25 -3.21
C ASP A 19 14.13 4.72 -3.28
N ALA A 20 15.04 3.97 -2.65
CA ALA A 20 14.93 2.51 -2.58
C ALA A 20 13.73 2.04 -1.76
N ILE A 21 13.41 2.74 -0.66
CA ILE A 21 12.25 2.44 0.19
C ILE A 21 10.95 2.74 -0.55
N VAL A 22 10.87 3.90 -1.22
CA VAL A 22 9.67 4.33 -1.97
C VAL A 22 9.34 3.37 -3.12
N ARG A 23 10.37 2.85 -3.82
CA ARG A 23 10.17 1.81 -4.86
C ARG A 23 9.64 0.50 -4.28
N GLY A 24 10.03 0.15 -3.06
CA GLY A 24 9.45 -0.99 -2.32
C GLY A 24 7.99 -0.77 -1.97
N GLU A 25 7.64 0.42 -1.46
CA GLU A 25 6.26 0.80 -1.15
C GLU A 25 5.35 0.77 -2.39
N GLU A 26 5.85 1.23 -3.53
CA GLU A 26 5.12 1.17 -4.81
C GLU A 26 4.77 -0.27 -5.22
N ALA A 27 5.75 -1.18 -5.15
CA ALA A 27 5.54 -2.59 -5.47
C ALA A 27 4.54 -3.24 -4.50
N ILE A 28 4.65 -2.95 -3.20
CA ILE A 28 3.73 -3.44 -2.17
C ILE A 28 2.32 -2.93 -2.46
N LEU A 29 2.14 -1.66 -2.81
CA LEU A 29 0.83 -1.10 -3.16
C LEU A 29 0.20 -1.81 -4.36
N ILE A 30 0.95 -2.00 -5.44
CA ILE A 30 0.42 -2.67 -6.63
C ILE A 30 -0.03 -4.10 -6.29
N VAL A 31 0.82 -4.88 -5.60
CA VAL A 31 0.50 -6.26 -5.22
C VAL A 31 -0.71 -6.32 -4.28
N THR A 32 -0.76 -5.45 -3.28
CA THR A 32 -1.85 -5.41 -2.29
C THR A 32 -3.16 -4.97 -2.94
N GLY A 33 -3.13 -4.01 -3.88
CA GLY A 33 -4.31 -3.58 -4.63
C GLY A 33 -4.89 -4.68 -5.53
N ILE A 34 -4.03 -5.47 -6.18
CA ILE A 34 -4.45 -6.65 -6.94
C ILE A 34 -5.08 -7.70 -6.01
N LEU A 35 -4.44 -7.99 -4.87
CA LEU A 35 -4.94 -8.94 -3.88
C LEU A 35 -6.32 -8.53 -3.32
N VAL A 36 -6.49 -7.26 -2.95
CA VAL A 36 -7.77 -6.71 -2.47
C VAL A 36 -8.86 -6.87 -3.52
N THR A 37 -8.57 -6.48 -4.77
CA THR A 37 -9.54 -6.59 -5.87
C THR A 37 -9.94 -8.03 -6.11
N MET A 38 -8.96 -8.94 -6.14
CA MET A 38 -9.20 -10.37 -6.32
C MET A 38 -9.99 -10.97 -5.14
N ALA A 39 -9.69 -10.56 -3.91
CA ALA A 39 -10.43 -10.99 -2.72
C ALA A 39 -11.91 -10.57 -2.79
N ILE A 40 -12.20 -9.33 -3.20
CA ILE A 40 -13.57 -8.84 -3.39
C ILE A 40 -14.27 -9.62 -4.52
N CYS A 41 -13.60 -9.87 -5.64
CA CYS A 41 -14.15 -10.70 -6.72
C CYS A 41 -14.50 -12.12 -6.24
N VAL A 42 -13.62 -12.75 -5.47
CA VAL A 42 -13.85 -14.08 -4.90
C VAL A 42 -15.02 -14.07 -3.92
N GLN A 43 -15.15 -13.05 -3.08
CA GLN A 43 -16.30 -12.89 -2.17
C GLN A 43 -17.63 -12.78 -2.92
N ILE A 44 -17.66 -11.96 -3.97
CA ILE A 44 -18.84 -11.79 -4.83
C ILE A 44 -19.18 -13.15 -5.45
N LEU A 45 -18.22 -13.87 -6.02
CA LEU A 45 -18.47 -15.20 -6.58
C LEU A 45 -19.00 -16.20 -5.55
N LEU A 46 -18.40 -16.28 -4.36
CA LEU A 46 -18.86 -17.15 -3.27
C LEU A 46 -20.28 -16.82 -2.82
N ARG A 47 -20.58 -15.53 -2.69
CA ARG A 47 -21.90 -15.06 -2.25
C ARG A 47 -22.98 -15.33 -3.28
N TYR A 48 -22.72 -15.02 -4.55
CA TYR A 48 -23.75 -15.07 -5.60
C TYR A 48 -23.84 -16.42 -6.32
N VAL A 49 -22.73 -17.17 -6.45
CA VAL A 49 -22.73 -18.47 -7.14
C VAL A 49 -22.97 -19.61 -6.16
N PHE A 50 -22.18 -19.66 -5.08
CA PHE A 50 -22.23 -20.78 -4.13
C PHE A 50 -23.31 -20.61 -3.05
N HIS A 51 -23.98 -19.45 -2.99
CA HIS A 51 -25.00 -19.11 -1.98
C HIS A 51 -24.54 -19.36 -0.54
N SER A 52 -23.24 -19.45 -0.31
CA SER A 52 -22.63 -19.70 0.99
C SER A 52 -21.89 -18.42 1.40
N PRO A 53 -22.54 -17.54 2.17
CA PRO A 53 -21.87 -16.38 2.73
C PRO A 53 -20.90 -16.87 3.80
N LEU A 54 -19.61 -16.85 3.49
CA LEU A 54 -18.55 -17.03 4.48
C LEU A 54 -18.64 -15.89 5.48
N PHE A 55 -19.25 -16.18 6.64
CA PHE A 55 -19.40 -15.23 7.73
C PHE A 55 -18.01 -14.74 8.19
N GLY A 56 -17.84 -13.44 8.40
CA GLY A 56 -16.57 -12.84 8.82
C GLY A 56 -15.62 -12.41 7.68
N ILE A 57 -15.88 -12.78 6.43
CA ILE A 57 -14.97 -12.46 5.32
C ILE A 57 -15.05 -10.98 4.91
N GLU A 58 -16.22 -10.36 5.05
CA GLU A 58 -16.41 -8.93 4.82
C GLU A 58 -15.58 -8.10 5.80
N GLU A 59 -15.58 -8.46 7.09
CA GLU A 59 -14.77 -7.80 8.12
C GLU A 59 -13.26 -8.00 7.89
N LEU A 60 -12.85 -9.21 7.50
CA LEU A 60 -11.44 -9.49 7.22
C LEU A 60 -10.93 -8.67 6.02
N THR A 61 -11.72 -8.56 4.95
CA THR A 61 -11.36 -7.74 3.79
C THR A 61 -11.34 -6.26 4.11
N LEU A 62 -12.27 -5.77 4.93
CA LEU A 62 -12.24 -4.39 5.43
C LEU A 62 -10.96 -4.08 6.21
N ILE A 63 -10.47 -5.02 7.03
CA ILE A 63 -9.19 -4.86 7.74
C ILE A 63 -8.03 -4.77 6.73
N VAL A 64 -7.97 -5.68 5.75
CA VAL A 64 -6.90 -5.68 4.72
C VAL A 64 -6.93 -4.38 3.88
N VAL A 65 -8.12 -3.94 3.49
CA VAL A 65 -8.34 -2.67 2.77
C VAL A 65 -7.89 -1.46 3.62
N SER A 66 -8.12 -1.50 4.93
CA SER A 66 -7.70 -0.42 5.84
C SER A 66 -6.18 -0.27 5.85
N TRP A 67 -5.44 -1.37 5.90
CA TRP A 67 -3.97 -1.35 5.81
C TRP A 67 -3.48 -0.88 4.44
N PHE A 68 -4.14 -1.31 3.36
CA PHE A 68 -3.85 -0.82 2.01
C PHE A 68 -4.02 0.70 1.92
N TYR A 69 -5.08 1.25 2.53
CA TYR A 69 -5.31 2.71 2.57
C TYR A 69 -4.18 3.45 3.31
N PHE A 70 -3.73 2.95 4.47
CA PHE A 70 -2.62 3.59 5.21
C PHE A 70 -1.30 3.59 4.43
N ILE A 71 -0.96 2.48 3.78
CA ILE A 71 0.24 2.39 2.95
C ILE A 71 0.11 3.33 1.73
N GLY A 72 -1.08 3.42 1.14
CA GLY A 72 -1.37 4.32 0.02
C GLY A 72 -1.22 5.80 0.41
N ALA A 73 -1.69 6.16 1.60
CA ALA A 73 -1.54 7.50 2.15
C ALA A 73 -0.06 7.84 2.41
N SER A 74 0.74 6.91 2.95
CA SER A 74 2.19 7.07 3.15
C SER A 74 2.90 7.37 1.82
N TYR A 75 2.64 6.56 0.80
CA TYR A 75 3.24 6.72 -0.52
C TYR A 75 2.85 8.05 -1.19
N SER A 76 1.61 8.51 -1.00
CA SER A 76 1.15 9.79 -1.56
C SER A 76 1.84 11.02 -0.96
N VAL A 77 2.43 10.94 0.24
CA VAL A 77 3.19 12.05 0.83
C VAL A 77 4.56 12.21 0.16
N HIS A 78 5.07 11.15 -0.46
CA HIS A 78 6.39 11.13 -1.09
C HIS A 78 6.40 11.63 -2.55
N LYS A 79 5.24 11.67 -3.21
CA LYS A 79 5.06 12.21 -4.57
C LYS A 79 4.42 13.58 -4.54
#